data_AF-J5X2R1-F1
#
_entry.id   AF-J5X2R1-F1
#
_cell.length_a   1.000
_cell.length_b   1.000
_cell.length_c   1.000
_cell.angle_alpha   90.00
_cell.angle_beta   90.00
_cell.angle_gamma   90.00
#
_symmetry.space_group_name_H-M   'P 1'
#
loop_
_entity.id
_entity.type
_entity.pdbx_description
1 polymer ?
#
loop_
_entity_poly.entity_id
_entity_poly.type
_entity_poly.pdbx_seq_one_letter_code
_entity_poly.pdbx_strand_id
1 'polypeptide(L)'
;MIMKHIAIFLLLCVPSMYAQNPLEGEWITNSLLINFKVEDHNLFVLTQRKYESFGYNTVFGKNNKNQYTSYYFAPCGNDCFPSITGTFEPIAPSYVRLNALKFEQSGDCKHRNEKLHNDTADYYIYKVSDKKIFLVKSTSKNEKEDQEKAKNYLLVTCIKDNVVYNRKTKMEIEVKGMEPLPAQIEKYATDILQLKNFKILVYNGLEDRAAWIFAVKDLTTGVITYVIQENYIDEKGKEAVGFFDCTEDEVEKFRQ
;
A
#
# COMPACT_ATOMS: atom_id res chain seq x y z
N MET A 1 -62.19 31.21 13.21
CA MET A 1 -60.90 31.25 12.50
C MET A 1 -59.81 30.95 13.54
N ILE A 2 -59.45 29.68 13.70
CA ILE A 2 -58.46 29.23 14.70
C ILE A 2 -57.25 28.72 13.91
N MET A 3 -56.18 29.51 13.94
CA MET A 3 -54.92 29.23 13.27
C MET A 3 -54.19 28.15 14.06
N LYS A 4 -54.18 26.91 13.55
CA LYS A 4 -53.41 25.81 14.14
C LYS A 4 -51.93 26.05 13.86
N HIS A 5 -51.17 26.42 14.89
CA HIS A 5 -49.72 26.43 14.83
C HIS A 5 -49.20 25.00 14.70
N ILE A 6 -48.73 24.63 13.51
CA ILE A 6 -48.01 23.39 13.27
C ILE A 6 -46.58 23.63 13.76
N ALA A 7 -46.25 23.09 14.93
CA ALA A 7 -44.87 23.03 15.41
C ALA A 7 -44.13 21.97 14.59
N ILE A 8 -43.26 22.42 13.68
CA ILE A 8 -42.35 21.54 12.94
C ILE A 8 -41.20 21.17 13.89
N PHE A 9 -41.24 19.95 14.43
CA PHE A 9 -40.09 19.34 15.07
C PHE A 9 -39.07 19.00 13.97
N LEU A 10 -38.08 19.87 13.78
CA LEU A 10 -36.84 19.50 13.09
C LEU A 10 -36.14 18.44 13.96
N LEU A 11 -36.35 17.16 13.64
CA LEU A 11 -35.43 16.11 14.04
C LEU A 11 -34.10 16.41 13.36
N LEU A 12 -33.22 17.14 14.06
CA LEU A 12 -31.79 17.07 13.82
C LEU A 12 -31.37 15.64 14.17
N CYS A 13 -31.48 14.74 13.19
CA CYS A 13 -30.66 13.54 13.15
C CYS A 13 -29.21 14.03 13.06
N VAL A 14 -28.62 14.39 14.20
CA VAL A 14 -27.18 14.43 14.33
C VAL A 14 -26.77 12.96 14.24
N PRO A 15 -26.18 12.47 13.14
CA PRO A 15 -25.56 11.17 13.21
C PRO A 15 -24.55 11.29 14.35
N SER A 16 -24.71 10.46 15.37
CA SER A 16 -23.70 10.26 16.41
C SER A 16 -22.41 9.87 15.70
N MET A 17 -21.60 10.86 15.35
CA MET A 17 -20.31 10.69 14.69
C MET A 17 -19.26 10.33 15.75
N TYR A 18 -19.53 9.31 16.53
CA TYR A 18 -18.46 8.39 16.88
C TYR A 18 -18.39 7.38 15.73
N ALA A 19 -17.91 7.84 14.56
CA ALA A 19 -17.43 6.93 13.56
C ALA A 19 -16.36 6.09 14.25
N GLN A 20 -16.63 4.80 14.46
CA GLN A 20 -15.61 3.88 14.98
C GLN A 20 -14.39 4.04 14.09
N ASN A 21 -13.23 4.27 14.71
CA ASN A 21 -11.98 4.35 13.97
C ASN A 21 -11.83 3.04 13.17
N PRO A 22 -11.83 3.08 11.83
CA PRO A 22 -11.83 1.86 11.02
C PRO A 22 -10.56 1.01 11.21
N LEU A 23 -9.52 1.58 11.82
CA LEU A 23 -8.27 0.89 12.11
C LEU A 23 -8.29 0.15 13.45
N GLU A 24 -9.25 0.40 14.33
CA GLU A 24 -9.30 -0.25 15.65
C GLU A 24 -9.28 -1.78 15.53
N GLY A 25 -8.40 -2.43 16.29
CA GLY A 25 -8.25 -3.88 16.29
C GLY A 25 -6.89 -4.38 15.82
N GLU A 26 -6.83 -5.68 15.54
CA GLU A 26 -5.64 -6.42 15.12
C GLU A 26 -5.69 -6.69 13.61
N TRP A 27 -4.61 -6.38 12.91
CA TRP A 27 -4.48 -6.48 11.46
C TRP A 27 -3.16 -7.12 11.06
N ILE A 28 -3.22 -8.12 10.18
CA ILE A 28 -2.04 -8.56 9.43
C ILE A 28 -1.66 -7.45 8.46
N THR A 29 -0.39 -7.07 8.49
CA THR A 29 0.18 -6.02 7.63
C THR A 29 1.23 -6.58 6.69
N ASN A 30 1.41 -5.93 5.53
CA ASN A 30 2.44 -6.30 4.56
C ASN A 30 3.87 -5.94 5.03
N SER A 31 4.00 -5.03 5.99
CA SER A 31 5.28 -4.66 6.61
C SER A 31 5.07 -4.06 8.01
N LEU A 32 6.18 -3.73 8.68
CA LEU A 32 6.17 -2.90 9.89
C LEU A 32 5.79 -1.45 9.54
N LEU A 33 4.98 -0.82 10.39
CA LEU A 33 4.61 0.59 10.25
C LEU A 33 5.73 1.51 10.80
N ILE A 34 6.81 1.64 10.03
CA ILE A 34 8.01 2.46 10.29
C ILE A 34 8.52 3.04 8.96
N ASN A 35 9.47 3.97 9.01
CA ASN A 35 10.20 4.53 7.88
C ASN A 35 9.24 5.15 6.87
N PHE A 36 8.25 5.90 7.35
CA PHE A 36 7.17 6.42 6.53
C PHE A 36 7.65 7.39 5.44
N LYS A 37 8.91 7.84 5.49
CA LYS A 37 9.50 8.72 4.47
C LYS A 37 9.96 7.99 3.21
N VAL A 38 10.21 6.69 3.25
CA VAL A 38 10.65 5.91 2.07
C VAL A 38 9.49 5.63 1.11
N GLU A 39 9.80 5.38 -0.16
CA GLU A 39 8.80 5.15 -1.22
C GLU A 39 8.07 3.81 -1.08
N ASP A 40 8.75 2.77 -0.58
CA ASP A 40 8.13 1.46 -0.36
C ASP A 40 7.01 1.46 0.70
N HIS A 41 6.87 2.55 1.46
CA HIS A 41 5.78 2.77 2.42
C HIS A 41 4.69 3.70 1.91
N ASN A 42 4.52 3.77 0.58
CA ASN A 42 3.40 4.44 -0.07
C ASN A 42 2.07 3.69 0.11
N LEU A 43 2.10 2.38 0.42
CA LEU A 43 0.93 1.55 0.71
C LEU A 43 1.19 0.62 1.90
N PHE A 44 0.31 0.67 2.91
CA PHE A 44 0.13 -0.45 3.83
C PHE A 44 -1.17 -1.18 3.55
N VAL A 45 -1.10 -2.51 3.49
CA VAL A 45 -2.24 -3.39 3.34
C VAL A 45 -2.56 -4.01 4.69
N LEU A 46 -3.73 -3.70 5.22
CA LEU A 46 -4.23 -4.22 6.50
C LEU A 46 -5.31 -5.25 6.19
N THR A 47 -5.15 -6.48 6.69
CA THR A 47 -6.13 -7.57 6.54
C THR A 47 -6.46 -8.20 7.88
N GLN A 48 -7.70 -8.61 8.09
CA GLN A 48 -8.04 -9.38 9.29
C GLN A 48 -7.35 -10.74 9.27
N ARG A 49 -6.74 -11.09 10.39
CA ARG A 49 -6.06 -12.37 10.62
C ARG A 49 -6.97 -13.55 10.29
N LYS A 50 -6.44 -14.53 9.56
CA LYS A 50 -7.12 -15.78 9.27
C LYS A 50 -6.36 -16.97 9.85
N TYR A 51 -5.18 -17.26 9.31
CA TYR A 51 -4.40 -18.48 9.62
C TYR A 51 -2.89 -18.29 9.46
N GLU A 52 -2.41 -17.06 9.52
CA GLU A 52 -1.00 -16.73 9.32
C GLU A 52 -0.18 -17.27 10.50
N SER A 53 0.81 -18.12 10.18
CA SER A 53 1.74 -18.69 11.17
C SER A 53 2.95 -17.79 11.42
N PHE A 54 3.26 -16.89 10.48
CA PHE A 54 4.28 -15.86 10.58
C PHE A 54 3.89 -14.63 9.75
N GLY A 55 4.59 -13.51 9.94
CA GLY A 55 4.39 -12.28 9.18
C GLY A 55 4.41 -11.04 10.06
N TYR A 56 3.82 -9.95 9.57
CA TYR A 56 3.69 -8.71 10.35
C TYR A 56 2.25 -8.55 10.86
N ASN A 57 2.14 -8.08 12.09
CA ASN A 57 0.88 -7.81 12.75
C ASN A 57 0.90 -6.42 13.33
N THR A 58 -0.22 -5.72 13.25
CA THR A 58 -0.40 -4.38 13.79
C THR A 58 -1.67 -4.33 14.61
N VAL A 59 -1.53 -3.93 15.88
CA VAL A 59 -2.63 -3.73 16.82
C VAL A 59 -2.82 -2.24 17.02
N PHE A 60 -3.96 -1.71 16.60
CA PHE A 60 -4.40 -0.35 16.92
C PHE A 60 -5.24 -0.40 18.20
N GLY A 61 -4.71 0.15 19.29
CA GLY A 61 -5.30 0.04 20.61
C GLY A 61 -6.65 0.76 20.74
N LYS A 62 -7.63 0.05 21.32
CA LYS A 62 -8.84 0.64 21.89
C LYS A 62 -8.46 1.31 23.22
N ASN A 63 -9.02 2.49 23.52
CA ASN A 63 -8.93 3.25 24.79
C ASN A 63 -8.03 4.52 24.78
N ASN A 64 -8.51 5.59 24.13
CA ASN A 64 -8.09 7.01 24.33
C ASN A 64 -6.61 7.38 24.15
N LYS A 65 -5.73 6.44 23.80
CA LYS A 65 -4.29 6.71 23.69
C LYS A 65 -3.76 6.78 22.27
N ASN A 66 -4.57 6.50 21.25
CA ASN A 66 -4.17 6.67 19.85
C ASN A 66 -2.81 5.99 19.59
N GLN A 67 -2.60 4.79 20.14
CA GLN A 67 -1.33 4.05 20.11
C GLN A 67 -1.47 2.77 19.29
N TYR A 68 -0.45 2.45 18.52
CA TYR A 68 -0.37 1.17 17.81
C TYR A 68 0.93 0.44 18.15
N THR A 69 0.88 -0.88 18.05
CA THR A 69 2.07 -1.74 18.05
C THR A 69 2.10 -2.53 16.76
N SER A 70 3.17 -2.41 15.98
CA SER A 70 3.40 -3.18 14.75
C SER A 70 4.60 -4.08 14.95
N TYR A 71 4.50 -5.39 14.72
CA TYR A 71 5.55 -6.34 15.06
C TYR A 71 5.57 -7.51 14.11
N TYR A 72 6.76 -8.09 13.93
CA TYR A 72 6.91 -9.37 13.27
C TYR A 72 6.62 -10.51 14.25
N PHE A 73 5.93 -11.54 13.78
CA PHE A 73 5.66 -12.76 14.53
C PHE A 73 6.01 -13.98 13.68
N ALA A 74 6.47 -15.04 14.34
CA ALA A 74 6.74 -16.35 13.75
C ALA A 74 6.68 -17.41 14.86
N PRO A 75 6.56 -18.71 14.52
CA PRO A 75 6.72 -19.79 15.51
C PRO A 75 8.14 -19.72 16.12
N CYS A 76 8.29 -20.10 17.39
CA CYS A 76 9.56 -20.01 18.11
C CYS A 76 10.73 -20.66 17.32
N GLY A 77 11.80 -19.89 17.07
CA GLY A 77 12.98 -20.28 16.29
C GLY A 77 14.09 -19.23 16.36
N ASN A 78 15.16 -19.40 15.58
CA ASN A 78 16.33 -18.52 15.52
C ASN A 78 16.05 -17.25 14.67
N ASP A 79 14.99 -16.51 15.01
CA ASP A 79 14.54 -15.35 14.25
C ASP A 79 14.77 -14.03 15.00
N CYS A 80 14.78 -12.92 14.26
CA CYS A 80 14.69 -11.58 14.79
C CYS A 80 13.22 -11.17 14.92
N PHE A 81 12.85 -10.61 16.07
CA PHE A 81 11.52 -10.10 16.34
C PHE A 81 11.55 -8.57 16.48
N PRO A 82 11.53 -7.83 15.36
CA PRO A 82 11.38 -6.38 15.37
C PRO A 82 9.93 -5.97 15.71
N SER A 83 9.82 -4.83 16.39
CA SER A 83 8.55 -4.23 16.77
C SER A 83 8.65 -2.71 16.82
N ILE A 84 7.53 -2.06 16.53
CA ILE A 84 7.31 -0.62 16.52
C ILE A 84 6.23 -0.31 17.53
N THR A 85 6.50 0.64 18.41
CA THR A 85 5.45 1.34 19.13
C THR A 85 5.30 2.73 18.52
N GLY A 86 4.06 3.10 18.22
CA GLY A 86 3.74 4.38 17.60
C GLY A 86 2.40 4.95 18.04
N THR A 87 2.04 6.09 17.45
CA THR A 87 0.72 6.70 17.60
C THR A 87 0.03 6.88 16.26
N PHE A 88 -1.30 6.88 16.29
CA PHE A 88 -2.14 7.16 15.13
C PHE A 88 -3.15 8.25 15.50
N GLU A 89 -3.33 9.26 14.67
CA GLU A 89 -4.25 10.36 14.92
C GLU A 89 -5.26 10.44 13.75
N PRO A 90 -6.56 10.23 13.99
CA PRO A 90 -7.57 10.54 12.97
C PRO A 90 -7.58 12.04 12.71
N ILE A 91 -7.13 12.46 11.52
CA ILE A 91 -6.99 13.87 11.14
C ILE A 91 -8.13 14.36 10.24
N ALA A 92 -8.88 13.44 9.64
CA ALA A 92 -10.14 13.67 8.92
C ALA A 92 -10.89 12.32 8.78
N PRO A 93 -12.17 12.29 8.35
CA PRO A 93 -12.95 11.04 8.26
C PRO A 93 -12.26 9.91 7.49
N SER A 94 -11.55 10.27 6.41
CA SER A 94 -10.85 9.32 5.54
C SER A 94 -9.31 9.38 5.69
N TYR A 95 -8.79 9.98 6.77
CA TYR A 95 -7.34 10.18 6.93
C TYR A 95 -6.84 9.92 8.34
N VAL A 96 -5.67 9.30 8.42
CA VAL A 96 -4.93 9.06 9.66
C VAL A 96 -3.50 9.58 9.52
N ARG A 97 -2.95 10.17 10.58
CA ARG A 97 -1.52 10.41 10.73
C ARG A 97 -0.91 9.28 11.53
N LEU A 98 0.13 8.63 11.02
CA LEU A 98 0.91 7.66 11.76
C LEU A 98 2.22 8.29 12.23
N ASN A 99 2.65 7.95 13.45
CA ASN A 99 3.94 8.32 14.00
C ASN A 99 4.61 7.08 14.59
N ALA A 100 5.78 6.70 14.09
CA ALA A 100 6.59 5.67 14.71
C ALA A 100 7.47 6.32 15.77
N LEU A 101 7.45 5.80 17.00
CA LEU A 101 8.10 6.44 18.16
C LEU A 101 9.27 5.63 18.69
N LYS A 102 9.19 4.30 18.63
CA LYS A 102 10.19 3.40 19.19
C LYS A 102 10.30 2.14 18.36
N PHE A 103 11.53 1.78 18.01
CA PHE A 103 11.88 0.49 17.41
C PHE A 103 12.55 -0.39 18.47
N GLU A 104 12.09 -1.63 18.59
CA GLU A 104 12.70 -2.64 19.44
C GLU A 104 12.89 -3.94 18.66
N GLN A 105 14.05 -4.56 18.82
CA GLN A 105 14.35 -5.86 18.22
C GLN A 105 14.95 -6.81 19.26
N SER A 106 14.44 -8.04 19.27
CA SER A 106 14.91 -9.14 20.12
C SER A 106 14.95 -10.45 19.34
N GLY A 107 15.29 -11.57 20.00
CA GLY A 107 15.43 -12.89 19.36
C GLY A 107 16.89 -13.32 19.20
N ASP A 108 17.14 -14.23 18.25
CA ASP A 108 18.49 -14.77 17.97
C ASP A 108 19.30 -13.82 17.07
N CYS A 109 19.35 -12.55 17.47
CA CYS A 109 20.08 -11.52 16.75
C CYS A 109 20.41 -10.33 17.63
N LYS A 110 21.08 -9.33 17.06
CA LYS A 110 21.49 -8.14 17.80
C LYS A 110 20.25 -7.41 18.35
N HIS A 111 20.21 -7.28 19.66
CA HIS A 111 19.22 -6.45 20.34
C HIS A 111 19.38 -4.98 19.93
N ARG A 112 18.24 -4.35 19.64
CA ARG A 112 18.17 -2.93 19.31
C ARG A 112 17.02 -2.29 20.08
N ASN A 113 17.23 -1.06 20.52
CA ASN A 113 16.22 -0.24 21.17
C ASN A 113 16.49 1.21 20.80
N GLU A 114 15.66 1.75 19.92
CA GLU A 114 15.91 3.04 19.28
C GLU A 114 14.67 3.90 19.40
N LYS A 115 14.87 5.18 19.78
CA LYS A 115 13.82 6.19 19.67
C LYS A 115 13.81 6.70 18.24
N LEU A 116 12.62 6.75 17.66
CA LEU A 116 12.41 7.25 16.32
C LEU A 116 11.95 8.70 16.42
N HIS A 117 12.63 9.57 15.68
CA HIS A 117 12.35 11.01 15.68
C HIS A 117 11.82 11.42 14.32
N ASN A 118 10.66 12.11 14.30
CA ASN A 118 10.04 12.66 13.10
C ASN A 118 9.73 11.62 12.02
N ASP A 119 9.48 10.36 12.40
CA ASP A 119 8.98 9.34 11.50
C ASP A 119 7.46 9.39 11.50
N THR A 120 6.92 10.24 10.62
CA THR A 120 5.51 10.58 10.55
C THR A 120 5.06 10.73 9.11
N ALA A 121 3.85 10.28 8.80
CA ALA A 121 3.20 10.57 7.52
C ALA A 121 1.67 10.48 7.65
N ASP A 122 1.00 11.16 6.73
CA ASP A 122 -0.45 11.16 6.60
C ASP A 122 -0.86 10.10 5.57
N TYR A 123 -1.88 9.32 5.89
CA TYR A 123 -2.40 8.23 5.07
C TYR A 123 -3.90 8.42 4.84
N TYR A 124 -4.32 8.24 3.59
CA TYR A 124 -5.70 8.07 3.21
C TYR A 124 -6.16 6.64 3.54
N ILE A 125 -7.31 6.52 4.20
CA ILE A 125 -7.93 5.26 4.59
C ILE A 125 -8.90 4.84 3.49
N TYR A 126 -8.50 3.85 2.70
CA TYR A 126 -9.36 3.26 1.68
C TYR A 126 -9.90 1.91 2.15
N LYS A 127 -11.19 1.87 2.47
CA LYS A 127 -11.88 0.65 2.89
C LYS A 127 -12.16 -0.24 1.68
N VAL A 128 -11.37 -1.30 1.51
CA VAL A 128 -11.56 -2.30 0.44
C VAL A 128 -12.72 -3.24 0.78
N SER A 129 -12.82 -3.66 2.04
CA SER A 129 -13.95 -4.41 2.59
C SER A 129 -13.99 -4.23 4.12
N ASP A 130 -14.94 -4.87 4.82
CA ASP A 130 -14.93 -4.90 6.29
C ASP A 130 -13.70 -5.61 6.88
N LYS A 131 -12.97 -6.39 6.06
CA LYS A 131 -11.82 -7.19 6.49
C LYS A 131 -10.49 -6.76 5.86
N LYS A 132 -10.50 -5.69 5.05
CA LYS A 132 -9.32 -5.23 4.31
C LYS A 132 -9.35 -3.71 4.14
N ILE A 133 -8.26 -3.08 4.53
CA ILE A 133 -8.05 -1.63 4.44
C ILE A 133 -6.71 -1.38 3.75
N PHE A 134 -6.67 -0.36 2.91
CA PHE A 134 -5.43 0.23 2.43
C PHE A 134 -5.19 1.56 3.14
N LEU A 135 -3.96 1.73 3.62
CA LEU A 135 -3.42 3.03 4.02
C LEU A 135 -2.54 3.52 2.88
N VAL A 136 -3.03 4.49 2.12
CA VAL A 136 -2.32 5.07 0.98
C VAL A 136 -1.68 6.38 1.41
N LYS A 137 -0.36 6.49 1.28
CA LYS A 137 0.37 7.68 1.72
C LYS A 137 -0.12 8.91 0.96
N SER A 138 -0.50 9.93 1.71
CA SER A 138 -1.08 11.17 1.19
C SER A 138 -0.07 12.31 1.33
N THR A 139 0.26 12.94 0.22
CA THR A 139 1.14 14.13 0.18
C THR A 139 0.37 15.44 0.23
N SER A 140 -0.90 15.45 -0.22
CA SER A 140 -1.70 16.67 -0.43
C SER A 140 -3.05 16.66 0.31
N LYS A 141 -3.45 15.53 0.91
CA LYS A 141 -4.81 15.31 1.48
C LYS A 141 -5.91 15.62 0.47
N ASN A 142 -5.65 15.31 -0.80
CA ASN A 142 -6.62 15.44 -1.86
C ASN A 142 -7.36 14.11 -2.03
N GLU A 143 -8.56 14.03 -1.46
CA GLU A 143 -9.34 12.80 -1.41
C GLU A 143 -9.58 12.20 -2.80
N LYS A 144 -9.80 13.04 -3.83
CA LYS A 144 -9.99 12.54 -5.20
C LYS A 144 -8.72 11.87 -5.74
N GLU A 145 -7.56 12.48 -5.51
CA GLU A 145 -6.27 11.95 -5.94
C GLU A 145 -5.91 10.68 -5.17
N ASP A 146 -6.08 10.68 -3.84
CA ASP A 146 -5.71 9.54 -3.00
C ASP A 146 -6.67 8.36 -3.19
N GLN A 147 -7.95 8.62 -3.47
CA GLN A 147 -8.90 7.59 -3.87
C GLN A 147 -8.55 6.99 -5.24
N GLU A 148 -8.09 7.80 -6.21
CA GLU A 148 -7.60 7.30 -7.50
C GLU A 148 -6.37 6.41 -7.30
N LYS A 149 -5.39 6.85 -6.49
CA LYS A 149 -4.22 6.03 -6.13
C LYS A 149 -4.63 4.72 -5.47
N ALA A 150 -5.58 4.75 -4.53
CA ALA A 150 -6.05 3.55 -3.83
C ALA A 150 -6.71 2.54 -4.78
N LYS A 151 -7.50 3.01 -5.75
CA LYS A 151 -8.08 2.15 -6.80
C LYS A 151 -7.00 1.51 -7.67
N ASN A 152 -5.97 2.27 -8.04
CA ASN A 152 -4.84 1.72 -8.78
C ASN A 152 -4.08 0.67 -7.95
N TYR A 153 -3.81 0.96 -6.67
CA TYR A 153 -3.24 -0.03 -5.74
C TYR A 153 -4.09 -1.29 -5.64
N LEU A 154 -5.41 -1.17 -5.64
CA LEU A 154 -6.31 -2.32 -5.63
C LEU A 154 -6.15 -3.19 -6.87
N LEU A 155 -5.94 -2.59 -8.03
CA LEU A 155 -5.71 -3.32 -9.29
C LEU A 155 -4.34 -4.01 -9.31
N VAL A 156 -3.30 -3.35 -8.78
CA VAL A 156 -1.92 -3.87 -8.80
C VAL A 156 -1.54 -4.74 -7.59
N THR A 157 -2.49 -4.98 -6.67
CA THR A 157 -2.34 -5.89 -5.53
C THR A 157 -3.13 -7.18 -5.76
N CYS A 158 -2.67 -8.28 -5.12
CA CYS A 158 -3.29 -9.60 -5.25
C CYS A 158 -3.33 -10.14 -6.70
N ILE A 159 -2.29 -9.82 -7.48
CA ILE A 159 -2.07 -10.40 -8.80
C ILE A 159 -1.62 -11.86 -8.64
N LYS A 160 -2.18 -12.76 -9.45
CA LYS A 160 -1.80 -14.18 -9.51
C LYS A 160 -0.37 -14.32 -10.04
N ASP A 161 0.48 -15.00 -9.29
CA ASP A 161 1.89 -15.21 -9.62
C ASP A 161 2.08 -15.84 -11.01
N ASN A 162 1.24 -16.83 -11.36
CA ASN A 162 1.40 -17.63 -12.58
C ASN A 162 1.09 -16.88 -13.89
N VAL A 163 0.59 -15.65 -13.83
CA VAL A 163 0.19 -14.90 -15.02
C VAL A 163 1.40 -14.27 -15.73
N VAL A 164 2.46 -13.95 -15.00
CA VAL A 164 3.58 -13.14 -15.50
C VAL A 164 4.43 -13.88 -16.55
N TYR A 165 4.49 -15.22 -16.49
CA TYR A 165 5.50 -16.05 -17.16
C TYR A 165 5.39 -16.18 -18.70
N ASN A 166 4.25 -15.81 -19.29
CA ASN A 166 3.95 -16.16 -20.69
C ASN A 166 3.77 -14.94 -21.60
N ARG A 167 4.26 -13.77 -21.18
CA ARG A 167 4.12 -12.55 -21.95
C ARG A 167 5.39 -12.27 -22.74
N LYS A 168 5.21 -11.81 -23.98
CA LYS A 168 6.32 -11.43 -24.85
C LYS A 168 6.89 -10.11 -24.37
N THR A 169 8.12 -10.16 -23.87
CA THR A 169 8.93 -8.99 -23.50
C THR A 169 9.06 -8.03 -24.69
N LYS A 170 8.83 -6.73 -24.44
CA LYS A 170 8.97 -5.64 -25.42
C LYS A 170 10.26 -4.84 -25.26
N MET A 171 10.86 -4.86 -24.07
CA MET A 171 12.17 -4.27 -23.78
C MET A 171 12.92 -5.17 -22.80
N GLU A 172 14.21 -5.36 -23.04
CA GLU A 172 15.10 -6.14 -22.18
C GLU A 172 16.39 -5.36 -21.92
N ILE A 173 16.86 -5.40 -20.67
CA ILE A 173 18.13 -4.77 -20.27
C ILE A 173 18.88 -5.69 -19.31
N GLU A 174 20.21 -5.68 -19.42
CA GLU A 174 21.10 -6.29 -18.43
C GLU A 174 21.21 -5.33 -17.23
N VAL A 175 20.99 -5.84 -16.02
CA VAL A 175 21.07 -5.05 -14.78
C VAL A 175 21.86 -5.80 -13.73
N LYS A 176 22.14 -5.13 -12.61
CA LYS A 176 22.58 -5.78 -11.38
C LYS A 176 21.60 -5.41 -10.29
N GLY A 177 20.93 -6.41 -9.73
CA GLY A 177 19.95 -6.24 -8.66
C GLY A 177 18.50 -6.38 -9.12
N MET A 178 17.65 -6.70 -8.14
CA MET A 178 16.23 -7.03 -8.30
C MET A 178 15.36 -5.94 -7.69
N GLU A 179 15.70 -4.66 -7.85
CA GLU A 179 14.87 -3.56 -7.34
C GLU A 179 13.93 -3.04 -8.43
N PRO A 180 12.81 -2.40 -8.07
CA PRO A 180 12.01 -1.66 -9.05
C PRO A 180 12.90 -0.59 -9.71
N LEU A 181 12.75 -0.42 -11.04
CA LEU A 181 13.56 0.51 -11.82
C LEU A 181 12.69 1.65 -12.38
N PRO A 182 12.21 2.62 -11.58
CA PRO A 182 11.37 3.73 -12.05
C PRO A 182 11.93 4.45 -13.28
N ALA A 183 13.24 4.70 -13.32
CA ALA A 183 13.89 5.33 -14.48
C ALA A 183 13.77 4.49 -15.77
N GLN A 184 13.78 3.16 -15.68
CA GLN A 184 13.57 2.27 -16.84
C GLN A 184 12.10 2.18 -17.22
N ILE A 185 11.18 2.35 -16.27
CA ILE A 185 9.75 2.49 -16.55
C ILE A 185 9.47 3.80 -17.29
N GLU A 186 10.09 4.90 -16.91
CA GLU A 186 10.00 6.17 -17.63
C GLU A 186 10.54 6.06 -19.06
N LYS A 187 11.67 5.37 -19.22
CA LYS A 187 12.23 5.06 -20.54
C LYS A 187 11.28 4.19 -21.36
N TYR A 188 10.72 3.13 -20.78
CA TYR A 188 9.73 2.28 -21.45
C TYR A 188 8.49 3.08 -21.88
N ALA A 189 7.96 3.94 -21.00
CA ALA A 189 6.82 4.79 -21.30
C ALA A 189 7.11 5.76 -22.45
N THR A 190 8.34 6.28 -22.53
CA THR A 190 8.75 7.21 -23.59
C THR A 190 9.05 6.50 -24.91
N ASP A 191 9.86 5.44 -24.88
CA ASP A 191 10.44 4.83 -26.07
C ASP A 191 9.52 3.76 -26.68
N ILE A 192 8.83 3.00 -25.83
CA ILE A 192 7.97 1.87 -26.25
C ILE A 192 6.50 2.29 -26.32
N LEU A 193 5.99 2.92 -25.26
CA LEU A 193 4.59 3.41 -25.25
C LEU A 193 4.41 4.75 -25.96
N GLN A 194 5.50 5.45 -26.31
CA GLN A 194 5.49 6.73 -27.02
C GLN A 194 4.70 7.85 -26.30
N LEU A 195 4.63 7.78 -24.97
CA LEU A 195 3.94 8.78 -24.15
C LEU A 195 4.79 10.04 -24.02
N LYS A 196 4.19 11.19 -24.33
CA LYS A 196 4.87 12.51 -24.24
C LYS A 196 4.69 13.19 -22.89
N ASN A 197 3.58 12.90 -22.21
CA ASN A 197 3.24 13.49 -20.93
C ASN A 197 2.54 12.44 -20.09
N PHE A 198 3.24 11.87 -19.12
CA PHE A 198 2.76 10.76 -18.32
C PHE A 198 3.17 10.91 -16.86
N LYS A 199 2.54 10.10 -16.00
CA LYS A 199 2.90 9.97 -14.58
C LYS A 199 2.79 8.52 -14.15
N ILE A 200 3.81 8.02 -13.43
CA ILE A 200 3.68 6.78 -12.68
C ILE A 200 2.80 7.08 -11.46
N LEU A 201 1.64 6.43 -11.38
CA LEU A 201 0.67 6.67 -10.31
C LEU A 201 1.04 5.89 -9.04
N VAL A 202 1.33 4.61 -9.22
CA VAL A 202 1.65 3.64 -8.16
C VAL A 202 2.53 2.55 -8.75
N TYR A 203 3.27 1.85 -7.89
CA TYR A 203 3.88 0.58 -8.21
C TYR A 203 3.69 -0.39 -7.05
N ASN A 204 3.72 -1.69 -7.35
CA ASN A 204 3.65 -2.74 -6.34
C ASN A 204 4.52 -3.93 -6.75
N GLY A 205 5.17 -4.55 -5.77
CA GLY A 205 5.85 -5.82 -5.97
C GLY A 205 4.83 -6.97 -6.11
N LEU A 206 5.12 -7.91 -6.99
CA LEU A 206 4.34 -9.14 -7.14
C LEU A 206 4.88 -10.17 -6.13
N GLU A 207 4.01 -10.66 -5.25
CA GLU A 207 4.39 -11.56 -4.15
C GLU A 207 5.16 -12.79 -4.67
N ASP A 208 6.17 -13.23 -3.90
CA ASP A 208 7.06 -14.36 -4.20
C ASP A 208 7.84 -14.30 -5.53
N ARG A 209 7.93 -13.12 -6.15
CA ARG A 209 8.67 -12.92 -7.41
C ARG A 209 9.49 -11.63 -7.41
N ALA A 210 10.59 -11.66 -8.14
CA ALA A 210 11.35 -10.46 -8.49
C ALA A 210 10.67 -9.70 -9.64
N ALA A 211 9.39 -9.34 -9.45
CA ALA A 211 8.61 -8.61 -10.44
C ALA A 211 7.81 -7.46 -9.81
N TRP A 212 7.63 -6.40 -10.58
CA TRP A 212 6.89 -5.19 -10.19
C TRP A 212 5.91 -4.80 -11.27
N ILE A 213 4.77 -4.28 -10.86
CA ILE A 213 3.77 -3.70 -11.75
C ILE A 213 3.63 -2.21 -11.46
N PHE A 214 3.66 -1.41 -12.51
CA PHE A 214 3.60 0.05 -12.47
C PHE A 214 2.35 0.53 -13.22
N ALA A 215 1.52 1.34 -12.58
CA ALA A 215 0.41 2.00 -13.25
C ALA A 215 0.91 3.32 -13.87
N VAL A 216 0.99 3.39 -15.19
CA VAL A 216 1.48 4.55 -15.94
C VAL A 216 0.31 5.26 -16.60
N LYS A 217 0.01 6.48 -16.16
CA LYS A 217 -1.09 7.28 -16.71
C LYS A 217 -0.57 8.23 -17.78
N ASP A 218 -1.13 8.15 -18.97
CA ASP A 218 -1.03 9.21 -19.98
C ASP A 218 -1.87 10.41 -19.50
N LEU A 219 -1.22 11.54 -19.26
CA LEU A 219 -1.88 12.75 -18.78
C LEU A 219 -2.66 13.49 -19.86
N THR A 220 -2.44 13.14 -21.14
CA THR A 220 -3.13 13.75 -22.28
C THR A 220 -4.47 13.06 -22.54
N THR A 221 -4.47 11.73 -22.52
CA THR A 221 -5.69 10.92 -22.78
C THR A 221 -6.39 10.46 -21.50
N GLY A 222 -5.68 10.43 -20.37
CA GLY A 222 -6.15 9.88 -19.11
C GLY A 222 -6.07 8.35 -19.03
N VAL A 223 -5.64 7.67 -20.10
CA VAL A 223 -5.52 6.21 -20.17
C VAL A 223 -4.40 5.73 -19.25
N ILE A 224 -4.65 4.62 -18.55
CA ILE A 224 -3.67 3.97 -17.68
C ILE A 224 -3.22 2.67 -18.34
N THR A 225 -1.91 2.56 -18.52
CA THR A 225 -1.24 1.35 -19.01
C THR A 225 -0.43 0.76 -17.86
N TYR A 226 -0.54 -0.55 -17.65
CA TYR A 226 0.20 -1.23 -16.59
C TYR A 226 1.46 -1.86 -17.17
N VAL A 227 2.62 -1.39 -16.72
CA VAL A 227 3.92 -1.91 -17.15
C VAL A 227 4.43 -2.86 -16.09
N ILE A 228 4.73 -4.08 -16.48
CA ILE A 228 5.34 -5.10 -15.62
C ILE A 228 6.83 -5.17 -15.93
N GLN A 229 7.63 -5.11 -14.87
CA GLN A 229 9.05 -5.39 -14.82
C GLN A 229 9.24 -6.77 -14.21
N GLU A 230 9.91 -7.69 -14.90
CA GLU A 230 10.25 -9.02 -14.39
C GLU A 230 11.76 -9.22 -14.46
N ASN A 231 12.38 -9.55 -13.32
CA ASN A 231 13.79 -9.89 -13.25
C ASN A 231 13.95 -11.42 -13.40
N TYR A 232 14.89 -11.84 -14.24
CA TYR A 232 15.21 -13.24 -14.48
C TYR A 232 16.71 -13.42 -14.75
N ILE A 233 17.14 -14.67 -14.76
CA ILE A 233 18.49 -15.05 -15.20
C ILE A 233 18.40 -15.47 -16.67
N ASP A 234 19.15 -14.80 -17.54
CA ASP A 234 19.20 -15.10 -18.96
C ASP A 234 19.91 -16.44 -19.26
N GLU A 235 19.88 -16.88 -20.52
CA GLU A 235 20.53 -18.13 -20.96
C GLU A 235 22.05 -18.16 -20.71
N LYS A 236 22.68 -17.00 -20.45
CA LYS A 236 24.11 -16.84 -20.19
C LYS A 236 24.42 -16.72 -18.71
N GLY A 237 23.43 -16.86 -17.83
CA GLY A 237 23.61 -16.77 -16.38
C GLY A 237 23.71 -15.33 -15.86
N LYS A 238 23.26 -14.34 -16.63
CA LYS A 238 23.26 -12.92 -16.23
C LYS A 238 21.89 -12.49 -15.76
N GLU A 239 21.87 -11.56 -14.82
CA GLU A 239 20.63 -10.88 -14.42
C GLU A 239 20.14 -9.95 -15.54
N ALA A 240 18.91 -10.19 -15.96
CA ALA A 240 18.22 -9.41 -16.98
C ALA A 240 16.83 -9.02 -16.50
N VAL A 241 16.31 -7.96 -17.08
CA VAL A 241 14.97 -7.46 -16.78
C VAL A 241 14.17 -7.34 -18.05
N GLY A 242 13.04 -8.04 -18.08
CA GLY A 242 12.04 -7.96 -19.12
C GLY A 242 10.93 -6.99 -18.75
N PHE A 243 10.48 -6.21 -19.72
CA PHE A 243 9.34 -5.32 -19.58
C PHE A 243 8.25 -5.67 -20.58
N PHE A 244 7.00 -5.64 -20.13
CA PHE A 244 5.83 -5.73 -20.99
C PHE A 244 4.67 -4.90 -20.40
N ASP A 245 3.67 -4.60 -21.21
CA ASP A 245 2.49 -3.85 -20.78
C ASP A 245 1.20 -4.64 -20.92
N CYS A 246 0.22 -4.26 -20.10
CA CYS A 246 -1.13 -4.79 -20.05
C CYS A 246 -2.14 -3.65 -19.93
N THR A 247 -3.35 -3.89 -20.45
CA THR A 247 -4.50 -3.00 -20.18
C THR A 247 -5.09 -3.28 -18.80
N GLU A 248 -5.94 -2.37 -18.32
CA GLU A 248 -6.69 -2.57 -17.07
C GLU A 248 -7.50 -3.89 -17.09
N ASP A 249 -8.25 -4.14 -18.17
CA ASP A 249 -9.03 -5.37 -18.37
C ASP A 249 -8.18 -6.64 -18.33
N GLU A 250 -6.91 -6.57 -18.75
CA GLU A 250 -5.99 -7.69 -18.64
C GLU A 250 -5.54 -7.87 -17.19
N VAL A 251 -5.14 -6.79 -16.52
CA VAL A 251 -4.71 -6.82 -15.11
C VAL A 251 -5.82 -7.33 -14.20
N GLU A 252 -7.08 -6.93 -14.42
CA GLU A 252 -8.22 -7.42 -13.65
C GLU A 252 -8.37 -8.95 -13.71
N LYS A 253 -8.13 -9.56 -14.88
CA LYS A 253 -8.19 -11.03 -15.03
C LYS A 253 -7.10 -11.73 -14.23
N PHE A 254 -6.03 -11.01 -13.90
CA PHE A 254 -4.90 -11.55 -13.16
C PHE A 254 -5.15 -11.60 -11.67
N ARG A 255 -6.17 -10.91 -11.16
CA ARG A 255 -6.42 -10.81 -9.72
C ARG A 255 -7.01 -12.11 -9.14
N GLN A 256 -6.67 -12.38 -7.88
CA GLN A 256 -7.19 -13.49 -7.06
C GLN A 256 -8.54 -13.15 -6.41
#